data_AF-A0AAJ2GZQ4-F1
#
_entry.id   AF-A0AAJ2GZQ4-F1
#
_cell.length_a   1.000
_cell.length_b   1.000
_cell.length_c   1.000
_cell.angle_alpha   90.00
_cell.angle_beta   90.00
_cell.angle_gamma   90.00
#
_symmetry.space_group_name_H-M   'P 1'
#
loop_
_entity.id
_entity.type
_entity.pdbx_description
1 polymer ?
#
loop_
_entity_poly.entity_id
_entity_poly.type
_entity_poly.pdbx_seq_one_letter_code
_entity_poly.pdbx_strand_id
1 'polypeptide(L)'
;MNRLGFTPDQLLDAAQHLRIAGFNLVLTMHFANADQPAHPLNQQQMSTFLKLKQQLEPIEASCCNSAAIYNYPELHFDYVRPGIMLYGSSPFADISAKTLGLQPVM
;
A
#
# COMPACT_ATOMS: atom_id res chain seq x y z
N MET A 1 4.83 8.51 3.76
CA MET A 1 6.11 8.57 3.01
C MET A 1 6.43 9.97 2.50
N ASN A 2 5.44 10.80 2.14
CA ASN A 2 5.62 12.21 1.73
C ASN A 2 6.66 12.42 0.62
N ARG A 3 6.73 11.47 -0.33
CA ARG A 3 7.62 11.53 -1.49
C ARG A 3 6.88 12.00 -2.74
N LEU A 4 5.74 11.37 -3.02
CA LEU A 4 4.83 11.67 -4.12
C LEU A 4 3.39 11.39 -3.66
N GLY A 5 2.44 11.95 -4.38
CA GLY A 5 1.01 11.78 -4.15
C GLY A 5 0.30 13.10 -3.87
N PHE A 6 -1.03 13.01 -3.75
CA PHE A 6 -1.89 14.14 -3.41
C PHE A 6 -2.10 14.21 -1.90
N THR A 7 -2.35 15.41 -1.38
CA THR A 7 -2.99 15.54 -0.06
C THR A 7 -4.43 15.00 -0.14
N PRO A 8 -5.08 14.67 1.01
CA PRO A 8 -6.46 14.21 1.01
C PRO A 8 -7.42 15.09 0.20
N ASP A 9 -7.35 16.41 0.36
CA ASP A 9 -8.25 17.34 -0.34
C ASP A 9 -7.96 17.36 -1.85
N GLN A 10 -6.68 17.43 -2.24
CA GLN A 10 -6.28 17.41 -3.64
C GLN A 10 -6.65 16.09 -4.35
N LEU A 11 -6.64 14.98 -3.61
CA LEU A 11 -6.97 13.66 -4.15
C LEU A 11 -8.42 13.59 -4.60
N LEU A 12 -9.35 14.12 -3.79
CA LEU A 12 -10.78 14.07 -4.10
C LEU A 12 -11.09 14.87 -5.37
N ASP A 13 -10.53 16.08 -5.48
CA ASP A 13 -10.68 16.93 -6.66
C ASP A 13 -10.08 16.28 -7.91
N ALA A 14 -8.87 15.73 -7.80
CA ALA A 14 -8.21 15.05 -8.91
C ALA A 14 -8.99 13.81 -9.37
N ALA A 15 -9.49 13.00 -8.44
CA ALA A 15 -10.28 11.81 -8.75
C ALA A 15 -11.59 12.18 -9.47
N GLN A 16 -12.26 13.26 -9.05
CA GLN A 16 -13.47 13.74 -9.70
C GLN A 16 -13.19 14.16 -11.15
N HIS A 17 -12.15 14.96 -11.39
CA HIS A 17 -11.80 15.38 -12.76
C HIS A 17 -11.45 14.21 -13.67
N LEU A 18 -10.67 13.23 -13.17
CA LEU A 18 -10.29 12.06 -13.95
C LEU A 18 -11.48 11.15 -14.27
N ARG A 19 -12.45 11.01 -13.35
CA ARG A 19 -13.69 10.28 -13.60
C ARG A 19 -14.53 10.93 -14.70
N ILE A 20 -14.67 12.25 -14.67
CA ILE A 20 -15.40 13.01 -15.70
C ILE A 20 -14.72 12.83 -17.07
N ALA A 21 -13.39 12.77 -17.09
CA ALA A 21 -12.62 12.48 -18.30
C ALA A 21 -12.69 11.01 -18.77
N GLY A 22 -13.37 10.12 -18.03
CA GLY A 22 -13.61 8.73 -18.42
C GLY A 22 -12.50 7.75 -18.04
N PHE A 23 -11.60 8.11 -17.13
CA PHE A 23 -10.55 7.20 -16.67
C PHE A 23 -11.04 6.23 -15.58
N ASN A 24 -10.56 4.99 -15.64
CA ASN A 24 -10.63 4.04 -14.54
C ASN A 24 -9.53 4.36 -13.53
N LEU A 25 -9.88 4.36 -12.24
CA LEU A 25 -8.97 4.80 -11.17
C LEU A 25 -8.66 3.68 -10.20
N VAL A 26 -7.39 3.63 -9.78
CA VAL A 26 -6.92 2.78 -8.67
C VAL A 26 -6.34 3.69 -7.59
N LEU A 27 -6.96 3.71 -6.41
CA LEU A 27 -6.45 4.45 -5.26
C LEU A 27 -5.17 3.78 -4.75
N THR A 28 -4.05 4.51 -4.82
CA THR A 28 -2.73 3.95 -4.50
C THR A 28 -2.02 4.72 -3.40
N MET A 29 -1.50 3.99 -2.41
CA MET A 29 -0.60 4.49 -1.37
C MET A 29 0.61 3.56 -1.26
N HIS A 30 1.73 4.04 -0.71
CA HIS A 30 2.83 3.19 -0.28
C HIS A 30 3.11 3.41 1.21
N PHE A 31 3.11 2.31 1.99
CA PHE A 31 3.54 2.36 3.39
C PHE A 31 5.01 2.80 3.47
N ALA A 32 5.31 3.64 4.45
CA ALA A 32 6.67 4.12 4.68
C ALA A 32 7.47 3.16 5.58
N ASN A 33 6.83 2.58 6.59
CA ASN A 33 7.49 1.81 7.65
C ASN A 33 6.76 0.47 7.89
N ALA A 34 6.22 -0.15 6.84
CA ALA A 34 5.50 -1.43 6.98
C ALA A 34 6.41 -2.58 7.44
N ASP A 35 7.73 -2.43 7.32
CA ASP A 35 8.77 -3.30 7.87
C ASP A 35 8.93 -3.16 9.39
N GLN A 36 8.32 -2.14 10.01
CA GLN A 36 8.32 -1.90 11.45
C GLN A 36 6.87 -1.89 11.96
N PRO A 37 6.28 -3.05 12.32
CA PRO A 37 4.86 -3.16 12.66
C PRO A 37 4.39 -2.19 13.75
N ALA A 38 5.25 -1.92 14.74
CA ALA A 38 4.98 -1.04 15.87
C ALA A 38 5.11 0.46 15.54
N HIS A 39 5.51 0.84 14.33
CA HIS A 39 5.70 2.24 13.97
C HIS A 39 4.33 2.96 13.91
N PRO A 40 4.10 4.02 14.72
CA PRO A 40 2.78 4.62 14.89
C PRO A 40 2.19 5.21 13.59
N LEU A 41 3.05 5.68 12.69
CA LEU A 41 2.62 6.18 11.38
C LEU A 41 1.90 5.14 10.51
N ASN A 42 2.11 3.83 10.72
CA ASN A 42 1.42 2.81 9.92
C ASN A 42 -0.10 2.87 10.15
N GLN A 43 -0.53 3.02 11.40
CA GLN A 43 -1.95 3.17 11.73
C GLN A 43 -2.54 4.46 11.14
N GLN A 44 -1.79 5.56 11.19
CA GLN A 44 -2.21 6.83 10.58
C GLN A 44 -2.35 6.71 9.06
N GLN A 45 -1.39 6.06 8.39
CA GLN A 45 -1.44 5.82 6.94
C GLN A 45 -2.65 4.94 6.58
N MET A 46 -2.87 3.86 7.33
CA MET A 46 -4.00 2.93 7.14
C MET A 46 -5.35 3.64 7.33
N SER A 47 -5.53 4.37 8.43
CA SER A 47 -6.78 5.09 8.72
C SER A 47 -7.09 6.13 7.63
N THR A 48 -6.08 6.88 7.19
CA THR A 48 -6.24 7.88 6.12
C THR A 48 -6.63 7.20 4.80
N PHE A 49 -5.95 6.11 4.44
CA PHE A 49 -6.23 5.37 3.21
C PHE A 49 -7.65 4.79 3.20
N LEU A 50 -8.07 4.14 4.29
CA LEU A 50 -9.42 3.56 4.41
C LEU A 50 -10.51 4.63 4.31
N LYS A 51 -10.32 5.78 4.98
CA LYS A 51 -11.25 6.91 4.88
C LYS A 51 -11.38 7.42 3.44
N LEU A 52 -10.27 7.62 2.76
CA LEU A 52 -10.27 8.10 1.37
C LEU A 52 -10.85 7.08 0.40
N LYS A 53 -10.54 5.78 0.59
CA LYS A 53 -11.13 4.70 -0.19
C LYS A 53 -12.66 4.74 -0.07
N GLN A 54 -13.18 4.84 1.15
CA GLN A 54 -14.63 4.91 1.41
C GLN A 54 -15.28 6.12 0.71
N GLN A 55 -14.65 7.29 0.78
CA GLN A 55 -15.17 8.51 0.13
C GLN A 55 -15.14 8.42 -1.40
N LEU A 56 -14.27 7.58 -1.96
CA LEU A 56 -14.11 7.40 -3.39
C LEU A 56 -14.85 6.16 -3.92
N GLU A 57 -15.63 5.42 -3.13
CA GLU A 57 -16.29 4.22 -3.65
C GLU A 57 -17.30 4.53 -4.79
N PRO A 58 -17.41 3.65 -5.81
CA PRO A 58 -16.58 2.46 -6.04
C PRO A 58 -15.20 2.84 -6.61
N ILE A 59 -14.13 2.25 -6.07
CA ILE A 59 -12.75 2.42 -6.56
C ILE A 59 -11.91 1.18 -6.21
N GLU A 60 -11.08 0.75 -7.16
CA GLU A 60 -10.05 -0.26 -6.89
C GLU A 60 -8.94 0.33 -6.00
N ALA A 61 -8.23 -0.49 -5.25
CA ALA A 61 -7.25 -0.04 -4.28
C ALA A 61 -5.97 -0.89 -4.28
N SER A 62 -4.85 -0.22 -3.99
CA SER A 62 -3.55 -0.85 -3.83
C SER A 62 -2.68 -0.10 -2.82
N CYS A 63 -2.36 -0.73 -1.68
CA CYS A 63 -1.48 -0.10 -0.67
C CYS A 63 -0.29 -0.96 -0.24
N CYS A 64 -0.34 -2.29 -0.42
CA CYS A 64 0.66 -3.18 0.14
C CYS A 64 1.91 -3.34 -0.74
N ASN A 65 3.06 -2.98 -0.19
CA ASN A 65 4.39 -3.41 -0.65
C ASN A 65 4.80 -4.73 0.02
N SER A 66 6.01 -5.25 -0.21
CA SER A 66 6.43 -6.54 0.37
C SER A 66 6.23 -6.69 1.88
N ALA A 67 6.61 -5.69 2.68
CA ALA A 67 6.42 -5.77 4.13
C ALA A 67 4.94 -5.71 4.51
N ALA A 68 4.17 -4.84 3.87
CA ALA A 68 2.74 -4.70 4.13
C ALA A 68 1.92 -5.91 3.65
N ILE A 69 2.36 -6.61 2.60
CA ILE A 69 1.75 -7.87 2.18
C ILE A 69 1.78 -8.88 3.33
N TYR A 70 2.90 -8.96 4.06
CA TYR A 70 3.05 -9.87 5.17
C TYR A 70 2.32 -9.39 6.44
N ASN A 71 2.48 -8.12 6.81
CA ASN A 71 1.96 -7.60 8.08
C ASN A 71 0.48 -7.23 8.08
N TYR A 72 -0.10 -6.94 6.90
CA TYR A 72 -1.48 -6.42 6.77
C TYR A 72 -2.26 -7.21 5.70
N PRO A 73 -2.52 -8.51 5.91
CA PRO A 73 -3.27 -9.35 4.96
C PRO A 73 -4.68 -8.83 4.65
N GLU A 74 -5.30 -8.12 5.59
CA GLU A 74 -6.60 -7.48 5.43
C GLU A 74 -6.60 -6.30 4.43
N LEU A 75 -5.43 -5.81 4.04
CA LEU A 75 -5.25 -4.67 3.13
C LEU A 75 -4.81 -5.07 1.72
N HIS A 76 -4.92 -6.35 1.34
CA HIS A 76 -4.51 -6.81 0.01
C HIS A 76 -5.36 -6.23 -1.13
N PHE A 77 -6.59 -5.78 -0.83
CA PHE A 77 -7.52 -5.13 -1.76
C PHE A 77 -7.51 -5.79 -3.16
N ASP A 78 -7.55 -4.99 -4.22
CA ASP A 78 -7.58 -5.45 -5.60
C ASP A 78 -6.16 -5.76 -6.14
N TYR A 79 -5.15 -4.99 -5.67
CA TYR A 79 -3.76 -5.18 -6.09
C TYR A 79 -2.77 -5.07 -4.93
N VAL A 80 -1.84 -6.03 -4.88
CA VAL A 80 -0.61 -5.97 -4.07
C VAL A 80 0.61 -5.72 -4.95
N ARG A 81 1.69 -5.16 -4.38
CA ARG A 81 2.91 -4.76 -5.11
C ARG A 81 4.17 -5.36 -4.50
N PRO A 82 4.39 -6.69 -4.60
CA PRO A 82 5.59 -7.33 -4.09
C PRO A 82 6.81 -6.87 -4.88
N GLY A 83 7.82 -6.35 -4.16
CA GLY A 83 9.13 -6.02 -4.72
C GLY A 83 10.16 -7.04 -4.27
N ILE A 84 10.89 -6.73 -3.20
CA ILE A 84 11.99 -7.55 -2.69
C ILE A 84 11.59 -9.01 -2.38
N MET A 85 10.37 -9.25 -1.88
CA MET A 85 9.92 -10.61 -1.56
C MET A 85 9.73 -11.51 -2.78
N LEU A 86 9.49 -10.92 -3.97
CA LEU A 86 9.39 -11.68 -5.21
C LEU A 86 10.73 -12.35 -5.57
N TYR A 87 11.84 -11.78 -5.14
CA TYR A 87 13.19 -12.30 -5.35
C TYR A 87 13.66 -13.21 -4.22
N GLY A 88 12.74 -13.65 -3.35
CA GLY A 88 13.09 -14.51 -2.24
C GLY A 88 13.81 -13.82 -1.09
N SER A 89 13.73 -12.48 -1.02
CA SER A 89 14.43 -11.69 -0.02
C SER A 89 13.47 -11.11 1.02
N SER A 90 13.90 -11.08 2.29
CA SER A 90 13.07 -10.53 3.36
C SER A 90 12.93 -9.01 3.23
N PRO A 91 11.73 -8.44 3.41
CA PRO A 91 11.55 -7.01 3.55
C PRO A 91 11.82 -6.51 4.99
N PHE A 92 12.18 -7.39 5.92
CA PHE A 92 12.42 -7.08 7.34
C PHE A 92 13.90 -7.19 7.69
N ALA A 93 14.35 -6.37 8.64
CA ALA A 93 15.73 -6.44 9.14
C ALA A 93 15.98 -7.64 10.07
N ASP A 94 14.95 -8.08 10.79
CA ASP A 94 15.02 -9.06 11.88
C ASP A 94 14.35 -10.41 11.55
N ILE A 95 13.58 -10.49 10.46
CA ILE A 95 12.94 -11.73 10.00
C ILE A 95 13.66 -12.24 8.75
N SER A 96 14.07 -13.51 8.74
CA SER A 96 14.74 -14.11 7.58
C SER A 96 13.76 -14.45 6.45
N ALA A 97 14.23 -14.45 5.21
CA ALA A 97 13.42 -14.87 4.05
C ALA A 97 12.88 -16.30 4.20
N LYS A 98 13.69 -17.20 4.77
CA LYS A 98 13.29 -18.59 5.06
C LYS A 98 12.11 -18.66 6.04
N THR A 99 12.11 -17.82 7.07
CA THR A 99 11.00 -17.74 8.04
C THR A 99 9.71 -17.32 7.36
N LEU A 100 9.79 -16.45 6.35
CA LEU A 100 8.66 -16.00 5.54
C LEU A 100 8.23 -17.02 4.46
N GLY A 101 8.87 -18.18 4.37
CA GLY A 101 8.62 -19.19 3.33
C GLY A 101 9.10 -18.77 1.93
N LEU A 102 9.97 -17.77 1.84
CA LEU A 102 10.49 -17.27 0.58
C LEU A 102 11.71 -18.08 0.12
N GLN A 103 11.81 -18.33 -1.18
CA GLN A 103 12.93 -19.03 -1.80
C GLN A 103 13.84 -18.04 -2.55
N PRO A 104 15.13 -17.96 -2.23
CA PRO A 104 16.06 -17.02 -2.86
C PRO A 104 16.20 -17.33 -4.36
N VAL A 105 16.12 -16.27 -5.18
CA VAL A 105 16.31 -16.36 -6.64
C VAL A 105 17.77 -16.12 -7.03
N MET A 106 18.50 -15.34 -6.23
CA MET A 106 19.92 -15.02 -6.39
C MET A 106 20.67 -15.30 -5.10
#